data_AF-A0A968SQ98-F1
#
_entry.id   AF-A0A968SQ98-F1
#
_cell.length_a   1.000
_cell.length_b   1.000
_cell.length_c   1.000
_cell.angle_alpha   90.00
_cell.angle_beta   90.00
_cell.angle_gamma   90.00
#
_symmetry.space_group_name_H-M   'P 1'
#
loop_
_entity.id
_entity.type
_entity.pdbx_description
1 polymer ?
#
loop_
_entity_poly.entity_id
_entity_poly.type
_entity_poly.pdbx_seq_one_letter_code
_entity_poly.pdbx_strand_id
1 'polypeptide(L)'
;MASLEEDYRAFRINAPEEIPFWVWLMENPDSPIPFPGQVSLKHHDLIHILLGVGVTREEEALVVGWTMGNDPKLQDWHIHLFLWVACTFYPDPYRFRRQDIPPFYQGLEWGRKCPYLKKIDTIKTAEKVREEYGIPKNKESLRQG
;
A
#
# COMPACT_ATOMS: atom_id res chain seq x y z
N MET A 1 5.89 -24.16 -4.77
CA MET A 1 5.21 -22.88 -4.49
C MET A 1 5.80 -21.86 -5.43
N ALA A 2 4.97 -21.06 -6.08
CA ALA A 2 5.44 -19.97 -6.93
C ALA A 2 6.23 -18.97 -6.08
N SER A 3 7.28 -18.40 -6.67
CA SER A 3 8.01 -17.28 -6.07
C SER A 3 7.16 -16.02 -6.14
N LEU A 4 7.44 -15.05 -5.26
CA LEU A 4 6.72 -13.78 -5.26
C LEU A 4 6.94 -12.99 -6.57
N GLU A 5 8.06 -13.21 -7.26
CA GLU A 5 8.30 -12.67 -8.60
C GLU A 5 7.34 -13.24 -9.66
N GLU A 6 6.98 -14.52 -9.57
CA GLU A 6 6.00 -15.16 -10.47
C GLU A 6 4.59 -14.63 -10.18
N ASP A 7 4.23 -14.49 -8.91
CA ASP A 7 2.95 -13.91 -8.49
C ASP A 7 2.82 -12.45 -8.98
N TYR A 8 3.91 -11.66 -8.86
CA TYR A 8 3.96 -10.28 -9.35
C TYR A 8 3.69 -10.17 -10.85
N ARG A 9 4.32 -11.04 -11.65
CA ARG A 9 4.13 -11.04 -13.12
C ARG A 9 2.68 -11.33 -13.52
N ALA A 10 1.96 -12.12 -12.73
CA ALA A 10 0.56 -12.41 -12.97
C ALA A 10 -0.39 -11.29 -12.50
N PHE A 11 0.01 -10.50 -11.49
CA PHE A 11 -0.85 -9.52 -10.83
C PHE A 11 -0.73 -8.08 -11.37
N ARG A 12 0.43 -7.71 -11.93
CA ARG A 12 0.78 -6.32 -12.34
C ARG A 12 -0.40 -5.55 -12.93
N ILE A 13 -0.71 -4.40 -12.31
CA ILE A 13 -1.94 -3.64 -12.58
C ILE A 13 -1.72 -2.62 -13.71
N ASN A 14 -0.86 -1.62 -13.45
CA ASN A 14 -0.66 -0.47 -14.32
C ASN A 14 0.81 -0.33 -14.73
N ALA A 15 1.03 0.37 -15.84
CA ALA A 15 2.35 0.86 -16.20
C ALA A 15 2.64 2.19 -15.47
N PRO A 16 3.92 2.50 -15.15
CA PRO A 16 4.28 3.76 -14.48
C PRO A 16 3.76 5.02 -15.18
N GLU A 17 3.68 5.00 -16.51
CA GLU A 17 3.24 6.11 -17.35
C GLU A 17 1.73 6.40 -17.21
N GLU A 18 0.96 5.47 -16.65
CA GLU A 18 -0.48 5.59 -16.46
C GLU A 18 -0.85 6.20 -15.09
N ILE A 19 0.15 6.41 -14.21
CA ILE A 19 -0.06 6.94 -12.87
C ILE A 19 -0.28 8.46 -12.94
N PRO A 20 -1.43 8.98 -12.46
CA PRO A 20 -1.68 10.41 -12.49
C PRO A 20 -0.69 11.21 -11.64
N PHE A 21 -0.39 12.44 -12.06
CA PHE A 21 0.60 13.31 -11.41
C PHE A 21 0.45 13.41 -9.89
N TRP A 22 -0.78 13.64 -9.38
CA TRP A 22 -1.01 13.77 -7.93
C TRP A 22 -0.77 12.48 -7.16
N VAL A 23 -1.11 11.33 -7.76
CA VAL A 23 -0.85 10.01 -7.18
C VAL A 23 0.66 9.76 -7.14
N TRP A 24 1.32 9.99 -8.27
CA TRP A 24 2.77 9.88 -8.38
C TRP A 24 3.51 10.78 -7.37
N LEU A 25 3.08 12.03 -7.24
CA LEU A 25 3.73 13.00 -6.35
C LEU A 25 3.67 12.60 -4.87
N MET A 26 2.56 11.99 -4.43
CA MET A 26 2.38 11.63 -3.03
C MET A 26 2.94 10.25 -2.70
N GLU A 27 2.87 9.29 -3.63
CA GLU A 27 3.11 7.86 -3.35
C GLU A 27 4.39 7.32 -3.99
N ASN A 28 4.96 7.99 -4.99
CA ASN A 28 6.17 7.50 -5.67
C ASN A 28 7.45 8.06 -5.02
N PRO A 29 8.44 7.20 -4.68
CA PRO A 29 9.72 7.63 -4.10
C PRO A 29 10.60 8.45 -5.05
N ASP A 30 10.35 8.39 -6.36
CA ASP A 30 11.05 9.21 -7.36
C ASP A 30 10.51 10.65 -7.43
N SER A 31 9.45 10.96 -6.67
CA SER A 31 8.92 12.31 -6.58
C SER A 31 9.84 13.23 -5.75
N PRO A 32 9.87 14.54 -6.03
CA PRO A 32 10.76 15.48 -5.33
C PRO A 32 10.32 15.78 -3.89
N ILE A 33 9.13 15.32 -3.49
CA ILE A 33 8.58 15.54 -2.15
C ILE A 33 8.80 14.25 -1.36
N PRO A 34 9.66 14.22 -0.33
CA PRO A 34 9.81 13.03 0.50
C PRO A 34 8.58 12.90 1.42
N PHE A 35 7.59 12.12 0.98
CA PHE A 35 6.36 11.88 1.73
C PHE A 35 6.38 10.49 2.41
N PRO A 36 5.94 10.34 3.67
CA PRO A 36 5.91 9.03 4.32
C PRO A 36 4.99 8.05 3.59
N GLY A 37 5.44 6.80 3.47
CA GLY A 37 4.68 5.75 2.79
C GLY A 37 4.92 5.65 1.29
N GLN A 38 5.86 6.43 0.75
CA GLN A 38 6.26 6.32 -0.65
C GLN A 38 6.85 4.95 -0.95
N VAL A 39 6.37 4.36 -2.05
CA VAL A 39 6.73 3.01 -2.46
C VAL A 39 6.79 2.93 -3.99
N SER A 40 7.79 2.23 -4.53
CA SER A 40 7.86 2.00 -5.97
C SER A 40 6.65 1.19 -6.45
N LEU A 41 6.19 1.40 -7.67
CA LEU A 41 5.04 0.67 -8.25
C LEU A 41 5.14 -0.86 -8.09
N LYS A 42 6.33 -1.44 -8.31
CA LYS A 42 6.57 -2.87 -8.10
C LYS A 42 6.32 -3.29 -6.64
N HIS A 43 6.87 -2.57 -5.67
CA HIS A 43 6.64 -2.85 -4.26
C HIS A 43 5.17 -2.63 -3.85
N HIS A 44 4.47 -1.64 -4.43
CA HIS A 44 3.04 -1.43 -4.21
C HIS A 44 2.22 -2.66 -4.62
N ASP A 45 2.43 -3.14 -5.86
CA ASP A 45 1.78 -4.35 -6.37
C ASP A 45 2.14 -5.61 -5.55
N LEU A 46 3.38 -5.68 -5.04
CA LEU A 46 3.79 -6.76 -4.14
C LEU A 46 3.07 -6.70 -2.79
N ILE A 47 2.80 -5.51 -2.27
CA ILE A 47 2.05 -5.34 -1.01
C ILE A 47 0.60 -5.80 -1.18
N HIS A 48 -0.03 -5.55 -2.33
CA HIS A 48 -1.34 -6.14 -2.66
C HIS A 48 -1.34 -7.66 -2.50
N ILE A 49 -0.33 -8.32 -3.09
CA ILE A 49 -0.15 -9.77 -2.98
C ILE A 49 0.09 -10.19 -1.52
N LEU A 50 0.96 -9.49 -0.79
CA LEU A 50 1.27 -9.79 0.60
C LEU A 50 0.06 -9.63 1.53
N LEU A 51 -0.79 -8.64 1.30
CA LEU A 51 -2.02 -8.42 2.08
C LEU A 51 -3.18 -9.31 1.61
N GLY A 52 -3.08 -9.91 0.41
CA GLY A 52 -4.11 -10.75 -0.16
C GLY A 52 -5.36 -9.95 -0.54
N VAL A 53 -5.17 -8.76 -1.08
CA VAL A 53 -6.27 -7.85 -1.47
C VAL A 53 -6.28 -7.62 -2.97
N GLY A 54 -7.45 -7.27 -3.52
CA GLY A 54 -7.61 -6.88 -4.91
C GLY A 54 -7.36 -5.38 -5.15
N VAL A 55 -7.94 -4.85 -6.23
CA VAL A 55 -7.67 -3.49 -6.75
C VAL A 55 -8.90 -2.58 -6.71
N THR A 56 -9.88 -2.91 -5.86
CA THR A 56 -11.01 -1.99 -5.65
C THR A 56 -10.54 -0.72 -4.93
N ARG A 57 -11.29 0.38 -5.04
CA ARG A 57 -10.91 1.66 -4.39
C ARG A 57 -10.70 1.54 -2.88
N GLU A 58 -11.51 0.71 -2.21
CA GLU A 58 -11.38 0.42 -0.77
C GLU A 58 -10.11 -0.38 -0.47
N GLU A 59 -9.70 -1.27 -1.39
CA GLU A 59 -8.47 -2.07 -1.26
C GLU A 59 -7.23 -1.24 -1.53
N GLU A 60 -7.22 -0.39 -2.56
CA GLU A 60 -6.13 0.56 -2.79
C GLU A 60 -5.97 1.48 -1.57
N ALA A 61 -7.08 1.99 -1.03
CA ALA A 61 -7.04 2.81 0.18
C ALA A 61 -6.42 2.06 1.37
N LEU A 62 -6.72 0.78 1.54
CA LEU A 62 -6.11 -0.07 2.54
C LEU A 62 -4.61 -0.27 2.29
N VAL A 63 -4.18 -0.56 1.05
CA VAL A 63 -2.76 -0.72 0.70
C VAL A 63 -1.97 0.56 0.97
N VAL A 64 -2.49 1.71 0.54
CA VAL A 64 -1.89 3.02 0.78
C VAL A 64 -1.84 3.35 2.28
N GLY A 65 -2.92 3.04 3.01
CA GLY A 65 -2.92 3.15 4.46
C GLY A 65 -1.79 2.32 5.08
N TRP A 66 -1.63 1.08 4.63
CA TRP A 66 -0.59 0.17 5.09
C TRP A 66 0.82 0.67 4.79
N THR A 67 1.08 1.16 3.57
CA THR A 67 2.40 1.70 3.19
C THR A 67 2.76 2.91 4.05
N MET A 68 1.82 3.84 4.25
CA MET A 68 2.00 4.98 5.14
C MET A 68 2.24 4.54 6.58
N GLY A 69 1.41 3.64 7.10
CA GLY A 69 1.50 3.16 8.48
C GLY A 69 2.79 2.39 8.78
N ASN A 70 3.38 1.75 7.76
CA ASN A 70 4.63 1.03 7.89
C ASN A 70 5.87 1.94 7.86
N ASP A 71 5.73 3.20 7.42
CA ASP A 71 6.83 4.17 7.40
C ASP A 71 7.11 4.76 8.81
N PRO A 72 8.31 4.58 9.37
CA PRO A 72 8.65 5.09 10.70
C PRO A 72 8.68 6.63 10.80
N LYS A 73 8.67 7.35 9.67
CA LYS A 73 8.63 8.83 9.65
C LYS A 73 7.21 9.39 9.62
N LEU A 74 6.18 8.53 9.55
CA LEU A 74 4.80 8.97 9.52
C LEU A 74 4.46 9.76 10.80
N GLN A 75 3.75 10.89 10.61
CA GLN A 75 3.19 11.71 11.69
C GLN A 75 1.73 12.01 11.39
N ASP A 76 0.93 12.33 12.40
CA ASP A 76 -0.53 12.47 12.23
C ASP A 76 -0.93 13.57 11.22
N TRP A 77 -0.17 14.66 11.13
CA TRP A 77 -0.44 15.70 10.13
C TRP A 77 -0.23 15.22 8.68
N HIS A 78 0.69 14.28 8.44
CA HIS A 78 0.87 13.67 7.12
C HIS A 78 -0.40 12.90 6.72
N ILE A 79 -1.05 12.22 7.66
CA ILE A 79 -2.30 11.49 7.43
C ILE A 79 -3.39 12.47 6.96
N HIS A 80 -3.54 13.58 7.67
CA HIS A 80 -4.54 14.60 7.32
C HIS A 80 -4.25 15.26 5.98
N LEU A 81 -2.99 15.60 5.70
CA LEU A 81 -2.58 16.17 4.42
C LEU A 81 -2.82 15.18 3.28
N PHE A 82 -2.42 13.92 3.45
CA PHE A 82 -2.63 12.88 2.45
C PHE A 82 -4.10 12.70 2.11
N LEU A 83 -4.96 12.52 3.14
CA LEU A 83 -6.39 12.36 2.93
C LEU A 83 -7.02 13.57 2.24
N TRP A 84 -6.58 14.78 2.58
CA TRP A 84 -7.02 15.99 1.88
C TRP A 84 -6.63 15.97 0.40
N VAL A 85 -5.39 15.60 0.08
CA VAL A 85 -4.92 15.50 -1.31
C VAL A 85 -5.66 14.39 -2.07
N ALA A 86 -5.77 13.20 -1.50
CA ALA A 86 -6.41 12.03 -2.09
C ALA A 86 -7.92 12.21 -2.31
N CYS A 87 -8.60 12.96 -1.45
CA CYS A 87 -10.03 13.26 -1.63
C CYS A 87 -10.28 14.41 -2.63
N THR A 88 -9.32 15.33 -2.81
CA THR A 88 -9.56 16.59 -3.54
C THR A 88 -8.92 16.60 -4.93
N PHE A 89 -7.65 16.20 -5.04
CA PHE A 89 -6.85 16.39 -6.27
C PHE A 89 -6.66 15.12 -7.10
N TYR A 90 -6.79 13.94 -6.49
CA TYR A 90 -6.70 12.69 -7.24
C TYR A 90 -7.85 12.65 -8.28
N PRO A 91 -7.58 12.23 -9.52
CA PRO A 91 -8.64 12.01 -10.51
C PRO A 91 -9.39 10.70 -10.21
N ASP A 92 -10.64 10.56 -10.67
CA ASP A 92 -11.27 9.24 -10.71
C ASP A 92 -10.46 8.33 -11.68
N PRO A 93 -10.33 7.02 -11.39
CA PRO A 93 -10.92 6.29 -10.28
C PRO A 93 -10.11 6.33 -8.96
N TYR A 94 -8.96 7.01 -8.91
CA TYR A 94 -8.05 7.02 -7.75
C TYR A 94 -8.56 7.85 -6.56
N ARG A 95 -9.48 8.78 -6.80
CA ARG A 95 -10.00 9.68 -5.76
C ARG A 95 -10.67 8.91 -4.61
N PHE A 96 -10.21 9.18 -3.40
CA PHE A 96 -10.81 8.62 -2.19
C PHE A 96 -12.17 9.25 -1.94
N ARG A 97 -13.11 8.41 -1.50
CA ARG A 97 -14.45 8.79 -1.05
C ARG A 97 -14.60 8.40 0.42
N ARG A 98 -15.69 8.85 1.03
CA ARG A 98 -15.99 8.59 2.45
C ARG A 98 -15.92 7.11 2.84
N GLN A 99 -16.28 6.21 1.93
CA GLN A 99 -16.24 4.75 2.13
C GLN A 99 -14.82 4.17 2.12
N ASP A 100 -13.86 4.87 1.52
CA ASP A 100 -12.48 4.42 1.36
C ASP A 100 -11.62 4.83 2.60
N ILE A 101 -12.10 5.79 3.41
CA ILE A 101 -11.42 6.28 4.61
C ILE A 101 -11.27 5.20 5.71
N PRO A 102 -12.32 4.42 6.07
CA PRO A 102 -12.15 3.37 7.08
C PRO A 102 -11.15 2.27 6.66
N PRO A 103 -11.16 1.73 5.43
CA PRO A 103 -10.12 0.82 4.94
C PRO A 103 -8.71 1.42 5.00
N PHE A 104 -8.56 2.72 4.69
CA PHE A 104 -7.28 3.41 4.83
C PHE A 104 -6.76 3.42 6.27
N TYR A 105 -7.58 3.80 7.25
CA TYR A 105 -7.17 3.78 8.66
C TYR A 105 -6.88 2.36 9.16
N GLN A 106 -7.63 1.37 8.67
CA GLN A 106 -7.38 -0.03 8.96
C GLN A 106 -6.00 -0.47 8.44
N GLY A 107 -5.67 -0.14 7.18
CA GLY A 107 -4.35 -0.38 6.62
C GLY A 107 -3.25 0.28 7.44
N LEU A 108 -3.46 1.54 7.84
CA LEU A 108 -2.52 2.31 8.64
C LEU A 108 -2.22 1.67 10.00
N GLU A 109 -3.24 1.18 10.70
CA GLU A 109 -3.06 0.45 11.95
C GLU A 109 -2.27 -0.85 11.74
N TRP A 110 -2.53 -1.57 10.65
CA TRP A 110 -1.83 -2.81 10.34
C TRP A 110 -0.37 -2.56 9.96
N GLY A 111 -0.09 -1.54 9.16
CA GLY A 111 1.26 -1.14 8.78
C GLY A 111 2.12 -0.81 10.00
N ARG A 112 1.53 -0.13 11.01
CA ARG A 112 2.18 0.21 12.29
C ARG A 112 2.51 -1.02 13.14
N LYS A 113 1.74 -2.10 13.02
CA LYS A 113 1.97 -3.36 13.75
C LYS A 113 3.05 -4.24 13.11
N CYS A 114 3.38 -4.01 11.84
CA CYS A 114 4.39 -4.75 11.11
C CYS A 114 5.78 -4.10 11.25
N PRO A 115 6.89 -4.87 11.27
CA PRO A 115 8.22 -4.31 11.10
C PRO A 115 8.33 -3.53 9.79
N TYR A 116 9.21 -2.52 9.76
CA TYR A 116 9.40 -1.69 8.58
C TYR A 116 9.89 -2.51 7.38
N LEU A 117 9.08 -2.58 6.33
CA LEU A 117 9.31 -3.32 5.10
C LEU A 117 10.19 -2.51 4.16
N LYS A 118 11.49 -2.46 4.47
CA LYS A 118 12.46 -1.69 3.66
C LYS A 118 12.74 -2.33 2.30
N LYS A 119 12.67 -3.66 2.20
CA LYS A 119 12.94 -4.43 0.97
C LYS A 119 12.09 -5.69 0.95
N ILE A 120 11.56 -6.02 -0.22
CA ILE A 120 10.85 -7.27 -0.47
C ILE A 120 11.76 -8.20 -1.26
N ASP A 121 12.10 -9.35 -0.68
CA ASP A 121 12.86 -10.40 -1.38
C ASP A 121 11.91 -11.22 -2.25
N THR A 122 11.90 -10.95 -3.56
CA THR A 122 10.98 -11.59 -4.51
C THR A 122 11.34 -13.04 -4.86
N ILE A 123 12.51 -13.53 -4.42
CA ILE A 123 12.89 -14.94 -4.56
C ILE A 123 12.11 -15.81 -3.57
N LYS A 124 11.73 -15.25 -2.43
CA LYS A 124 10.92 -15.93 -1.42
C LYS A 124 9.47 -16.07 -1.88
N THR A 125 8.73 -16.98 -1.27
CA THR A 125 7.28 -17.08 -1.44
C THR A 125 6.59 -15.97 -0.62
N ALA A 126 5.39 -15.56 -1.01
CA ALA A 126 4.59 -14.59 -0.25
C ALA A 126 4.43 -15.01 1.22
N GLU A 127 4.26 -16.31 1.48
CA GLU A 127 4.11 -16.86 2.84
C GLU A 127 5.36 -16.62 3.70
N LYS A 128 6.55 -16.86 3.17
CA LYS A 128 7.81 -16.62 3.90
C LYS A 128 8.02 -15.15 4.21
N VAL A 129 7.69 -14.27 3.26
CA VAL A 129 7.78 -12.82 3.47
C VAL A 129 6.78 -12.37 4.54
N ARG A 130 5.54 -12.89 4.50
CA ARG A 130 4.54 -12.61 5.54
C ARG A 130 5.01 -13.01 6.93
N GLU A 131 5.59 -14.20 7.07
CA GLU A 131 6.12 -14.69 8.36
C GLU A 131 7.27 -13.80 8.88
N GLU A 132 8.19 -13.41 7.99
CA GLU A 132 9.34 -12.57 8.34
C GLU A 132 8.91 -11.17 8.83
N TYR A 133 7.87 -10.61 8.23
CA TYR A 133 7.38 -9.26 8.53
C TYR A 133 6.09 -9.25 9.37
N GLY A 134 5.69 -10.39 9.94
CA GLY A 134 4.47 -10.50 10.74
C GLY A 134 3.20 -10.04 10.01
N ILE A 135 3.15 -10.13 8.68
CA ILE A 135 2.02 -9.68 7.87
C ILE A 135 0.93 -10.76 7.93
N PRO A 136 -0.28 -10.43 8.42
CA PRO A 136 -1.37 -11.40 8.56
C PRO A 136 -1.89 -11.90 7.21
N LYS A 137 -2.32 -13.17 7.17
CA LYS A 137 -2.50 -13.94 5.92
C LYS A 137 -3.77 -13.60 5.12
N ASN A 138 -4.72 -12.79 5.63
CA ASN A 138 -5.92 -12.41 4.88
C ASN A 138 -6.74 -11.29 5.56
N LYS A 139 -7.58 -10.57 4.79
CA LYS A 139 -8.61 -9.63 5.27
C LYS A 139 -9.52 -10.20 6.37
N GLU A 140 -9.74 -11.52 6.41
CA GLU A 140 -10.58 -12.19 7.42
C GLU A 140 -9.86 -12.45 8.75
N SER A 141 -8.58 -12.85 8.72
CA SER A 141 -7.73 -12.96 9.92
C SER A 141 -7.49 -11.61 10.62
N LEU A 142 -7.91 -10.55 9.96
CA LEU A 142 -7.65 -9.15 10.25
C LEU A 142 -8.86 -8.42 10.87
N ARG A 143 -10.03 -9.09 10.94
CA ARG A 143 -11.25 -8.60 11.62
C ARG A 143 -11.39 -9.10 13.07
N GLN A 144 -10.52 -10.02 13.52
CA GLN A 144 -10.63 -10.70 14.82
C GLN A 144 -9.60 -10.23 15.87
N GLY A 145 -8.91 -9.10 15.63
CA GLY A 145 -7.90 -8.55 16.53
C GLY A 145 -8.31 -7.22 17.13
#